data_AF-A0A528GSC1-F1
#
_entry.id   AF-A0A528GSC1-F1
#
_cell.length_a   1.000
_cell.length_b   1.000
_cell.length_c   1.000
_cell.angle_alpha   90.00
_cell.angle_beta   90.00
_cell.angle_gamma   90.00
#
_symmetry.space_group_name_H-M   'P 1'
#
loop_
_entity.id
_entity.type
_entity.pdbx_description
1 polymer ?
#
loop_
_entity_poly.entity_id
_entity_poly.type
_entity_poly.pdbx_seq_one_letter_code
_entity_poly.pdbx_strand_id
1 'polypeptide(L)'
;MADLSERLEAARAEVARIEREIAQGPCREYGHQWQSYGGSNAGCNDECGCSVPVNVCSKCGDCDYGDNEEADQVRKNCEEQHG
;
A
#
# COMPACT_ATOMS: atom_id res chain seq x y z
N MET A 1 31.20 -3.98 30.05
CA MET A 1 30.68 -3.14 28.94
C MET A 1 29.92 -4.08 28.03
N ALA A 2 28.62 -3.87 27.81
CA ALA A 2 27.85 -4.71 26.90
C ALA A 2 28.52 -4.69 25.53
N ASP A 3 28.71 -5.87 24.95
CA ASP A 3 29.33 -6.03 23.64
C ASP A 3 28.52 -5.25 22.60
N LEU A 4 29.17 -4.72 21.57
CA LEU A 4 28.47 -3.93 20.55
C LEU A 4 27.36 -4.76 19.87
N SER A 5 27.52 -6.08 19.81
CA SER A 5 26.53 -7.03 19.33
C SER A 5 25.27 -7.06 20.20
N GLU A 6 25.40 -7.06 21.53
CA GLU A 6 24.26 -7.04 22.46
C GLU A 6 23.47 -5.74 22.34
N ARG A 7 24.18 -4.61 22.18
CA ARG A 7 23.54 -3.30 21.95
C ARG A 7 22.80 -3.24 20.62
N LEU A 8 23.35 -3.86 19.58
CA LEU A 8 22.71 -3.93 18.27
C LEU A 8 21.43 -4.77 18.32
N GLU A 9 21.46 -5.93 18.98
CA GLU A 9 20.28 -6.78 19.12
C GLU A 9 19.19 -6.12 19.97
N ALA A 10 19.57 -5.42 21.05
CA ALA A 10 18.62 -4.63 21.84
C ALA A 10 17.97 -3.50 20.99
N ALA A 11 18.76 -2.81 20.16
CA ALA A 11 18.22 -1.78 19.27
C ALA A 11 17.27 -2.35 18.20
N ARG A 12 17.59 -3.52 17.64
CA ARG A 12 16.69 -4.22 16.69
C ARG A 12 15.38 -4.64 17.35
N ALA A 13 15.43 -5.15 18.58
CA ALA A 13 14.22 -5.49 19.33
C ALA A 13 13.35 -4.27 19.60
N GLU A 14 13.96 -3.12 19.90
CA GLU A 14 13.27 -1.85 20.08
C GLU A 14 12.60 -1.37 18.78
N VAL A 15 13.33 -1.40 17.65
CA VAL A 15 12.81 -1.06 16.33
C VAL A 15 11.62 -1.96 15.99
N ALA A 16 11.75 -3.27 16.17
CA ALA A 16 10.68 -4.21 15.92
C ALA A 16 9.43 -3.96 16.79
N ARG A 17 9.59 -3.44 18.01
CA ARG A 17 8.46 -3.03 18.85
C ARG A 17 7.78 -1.79 18.29
N ILE A 18 8.56 -0.75 17.95
CA ILE A 18 8.05 0.50 17.38
C ILE A 18 7.34 0.25 16.05
N GLU A 19 7.89 -0.62 15.19
CA GLU A 19 7.26 -1.04 13.93
C GLU A 19 5.89 -1.68 14.16
N ARG A 20 5.73 -2.51 15.20
CA ARG A 20 4.43 -3.09 15.56
C ARG A 20 3.46 -2.03 16.08
N GLU A 21 3.93 -1.10 16.90
CA GLU A 21 3.10 0.00 17.39
C GLU A 21 2.60 0.88 16.23
N ILE A 22 3.48 1.19 15.27
CA ILE A 22 3.13 1.89 14.02
C ILE A 22 2.13 1.08 13.19
N ALA A 23 2.33 -0.24 13.06
CA ALA A 23 1.43 -1.12 12.32
C ALA A 23 0.03 -1.21 12.95
N GLN A 24 -0.07 -1.11 14.28
CA GLN A 24 -1.35 -1.14 15.00
C GLN A 24 -1.96 0.25 15.23
N GLY A 25 -1.16 1.30 15.06
CA GLY A 25 -1.57 2.69 15.27
C GLY A 25 -2.55 3.21 14.21
N PRO A 26 -3.17 4.37 14.46
CA PRO A 26 -4.18 4.94 13.55
C PRO A 26 -3.61 5.27 12.17
N CYS A 27 -4.36 4.93 11.12
CA CYS A 27 -3.95 5.21 9.72
C CYS A 27 -3.70 6.70 9.46
N ARG A 28 -4.41 7.59 10.16
CA ARG A 28 -4.27 9.04 10.00
C ARG A 28 -2.91 9.56 10.42
N GLU A 29 -2.25 8.90 11.37
CA GLU A 29 -0.97 9.33 11.92
C GLU A 29 0.21 8.57 11.30
N TYR A 30 0.01 7.29 10.97
CA TYR A 30 1.08 6.38 10.54
C TYR A 30 0.93 5.87 9.11
N GLY A 31 -0.05 6.38 8.37
CA GLY A 31 -0.35 5.95 7.01
C GLY A 31 -1.20 4.69 6.94
N HIS A 32 -1.88 4.55 5.80
CA HIS A 32 -2.61 3.34 5.46
C HIS A 32 -1.64 2.21 5.09
N GLN A 33 -1.92 1.02 5.61
CA GLN A 33 -1.27 -0.20 5.16
C GLN A 33 -2.14 -0.84 4.08
N TRP A 34 -1.92 -0.44 2.84
CA TRP A 34 -2.64 -0.94 1.69
C TRP A 34 -2.30 -2.40 1.41
N GLN A 35 -3.34 -3.21 1.21
CA GLN A 35 -3.23 -4.60 0.81
C GLN A 35 -4.07 -4.80 -0.45
N SER A 36 -3.51 -5.49 -1.44
CA SER A 36 -4.25 -5.81 -2.67
C SER A 36 -5.52 -6.59 -2.35
N TYR A 37 -6.65 -6.01 -2.73
CA TYR A 37 -7.98 -6.59 -2.59
C TYR A 37 -8.42 -7.27 -3.90
N GLY A 38 -7.96 -6.74 -5.04
CA GLY A 38 -8.23 -7.33 -6.35
C GLY A 38 -8.05 -6.30 -7.45
N GLY A 39 -8.79 -6.48 -8.54
CA GLY A 39 -8.84 -5.54 -9.66
C GLY A 39 -10.26 -5.02 -9.89
N SER A 40 -10.36 -3.77 -10.33
CA SER A 40 -11.57 -3.17 -10.88
C SER A 40 -11.33 -2.77 -12.33
N ASN A 41 -12.37 -2.71 -13.16
CA ASN A 41 -12.24 -2.15 -14.50
C ASN A 41 -11.78 -0.68 -14.40
N ALA A 42 -10.84 -0.28 -15.26
CA ALA A 42 -10.25 1.06 -15.22
C ALA A 42 -11.20 2.17 -15.69
N GLY A 43 -12.23 1.83 -16.47
CA GLY A 43 -13.21 2.78 -17.00
C GLY A 43 -12.62 3.82 -17.96
N CYS A 44 -11.51 3.49 -18.61
CA CYS A 44 -10.73 4.40 -19.43
C CYS A 44 -11.39 4.82 -20.75
N ASN A 45 -12.23 3.96 -21.34
CA ASN A 45 -13.03 4.19 -22.55
C ASN A 45 -14.20 3.18 -22.62
N ASP A 46 -15.09 3.31 -23.60
CA ASP A 46 -16.29 2.46 -23.74
C ASP A 46 -15.96 0.97 -24.04
N GLU A 47 -14.77 0.67 -24.55
CA GLU A 47 -14.27 -0.68 -24.83
C GLU A 47 -13.16 -1.12 -23.86
N CYS A 48 -13.05 -0.46 -22.69
CA CYS A 48 -11.89 -0.57 -21.81
C CYS A 48 -11.82 -1.96 -21.18
N GLY A 49 -10.81 -2.74 -21.57
CA GLY A 49 -10.52 -4.07 -21.03
C GLY A 49 -9.49 -4.09 -19.90
N CYS A 50 -8.87 -2.96 -19.57
CA CYS A 50 -7.82 -2.93 -18.56
C CYS A 50 -8.40 -2.91 -17.13
N SER A 51 -7.69 -3.57 -16.22
CA SER A 51 -8.05 -3.67 -14.81
C SER A 51 -7.05 -2.88 -13.98
N VAL A 52 -7.55 -1.96 -13.16
CA VAL A 52 -6.77 -1.25 -12.15
C VAL A 52 -6.73 -2.06 -10.85
N PRO A 53 -5.60 -2.07 -10.12
CA PRO A 53 -5.53 -2.69 -8.81
C PRO A 53 -6.35 -1.89 -7.81
N VAL A 54 -7.09 -2.59 -6.97
CA VAL A 54 -7.83 -2.03 -5.83
C VAL A 54 -7.17 -2.55 -4.56
N ASN A 55 -6.83 -1.64 -3.66
CA ASN A 55 -6.25 -1.96 -2.37
C ASN A 55 -7.19 -1.57 -1.23
N VAL A 56 -7.21 -2.40 -0.21
CA VAL A 56 -7.92 -2.15 1.04
C VAL A 56 -6.91 -2.03 2.16
N CYS A 57 -7.07 -1.02 3.01
CA CYS A 57 -6.22 -0.83 4.16
C CYS A 57 -6.52 -1.91 5.19
N SER A 58 -5.52 -2.73 5.52
CA SER A 58 -5.67 -3.83 6.50
C SER A 58 -5.97 -3.34 7.92
N LYS A 59 -5.66 -2.06 8.23
CA LYS A 59 -5.88 -1.46 9.55
C LYS A 59 -7.30 -0.91 9.73
N CYS A 60 -7.79 -0.10 8.79
CA CYS A 60 -9.08 0.59 8.91
C CYS A 60 -10.17 0.07 7.97
N GLY A 61 -9.83 -0.82 7.02
CA GLY A 61 -10.77 -1.33 6.02
C GLY A 61 -11.13 -0.34 4.91
N ASP A 62 -10.47 0.82 4.88
CA ASP A 62 -10.68 1.81 3.81
C ASP A 62 -10.22 1.25 2.47
N CYS A 63 -10.89 1.60 1.38
CA CYS A 63 -10.61 1.07 0.05
C CYS A 63 -10.16 2.24 -0.83
N ASP A 64 -9.07 2.07 -1.57
CA ASP A 64 -8.62 3.09 -2.52
C ASP A 64 -9.49 3.11 -3.78
N TYR A 65 -10.33 2.09 -4.01
CA TYR A 65 -11.17 1.94 -5.20
C TYR A 65 -10.40 2.06 -6.53
N GLY A 66 -9.11 1.75 -6.53
CA GLY A 66 -8.23 1.97 -7.67
C GLY A 66 -7.87 3.43 -7.91
N ASP A 67 -7.88 4.26 -6.87
CA ASP A 67 -7.29 5.60 -6.83
C ASP A 67 -5.89 5.52 -6.22
N ASN A 68 -5.01 4.80 -6.94
CA ASN A 68 -3.61 4.62 -6.57
C ASN A 68 -2.71 4.86 -7.78
N GLU A 69 -1.43 5.10 -7.52
CA GLU A 69 -0.46 5.45 -8.56
C GLU A 69 -0.35 4.36 -9.65
N GLU A 70 -0.48 3.09 -9.26
CA GLU A 70 -0.46 1.97 -10.21
C GLU A 70 -1.69 1.99 -11.13
N ALA A 71 -2.87 2.27 -10.59
CA ALA A 71 -4.10 2.44 -11.35
C ALA A 71 -4.00 3.59 -12.35
N ASP A 72 -3.38 4.70 -11.96
CA ASP A 72 -3.14 5.84 -12.86
C ASP A 72 -2.20 5.49 -14.00
N GLN A 73 -1.15 4.71 -13.73
CA GLN A 73 -0.26 4.21 -14.78
C GLN A 73 -1.00 3.26 -15.73
N VAL A 74 -1.82 2.35 -15.23
CA VAL A 74 -2.64 1.45 -16.05
C VAL A 74 -3.60 2.24 -16.94
N ARG A 75 -4.27 3.27 -16.39
CA ARG A 75 -5.16 4.14 -17.16
C ARG A 75 -4.42 4.87 -18.28
N LYS A 76 -3.29 5.52 -17.96
CA LYS A 76 -2.45 6.23 -18.94
C LYS A 76 -1.99 5.30 -20.07
N ASN A 77 -1.44 4.14 -19.71
CA ASN A 77 -0.97 3.17 -20.70
C ASN A 77 -2.10 2.64 -21.60
N CYS A 78 -3.32 2.55 -21.07
CA CYS A 78 -4.46 2.10 -21.84
C CYS A 78 -4.98 3.19 -22.79
N GLU A 79 -5.02 4.44 -22.33
CA GLU A 79 -5.33 5.61 -23.17
C GLU A 79 -4.30 5.77 -24.30
N GLU A 80 -3.01 5.58 -24.04
CA GLU A 80 -1.96 5.65 -25.08
C GLU A 80 -2.05 4.52 -26.12
N GLN A 81 -2.60 3.35 -25.75
CA GLN A 81 -2.69 2.19 -26.65
C GLN A 81 -4.00 2.12 -27.43
N HIS A 82 -5.07 2.72 -26.91
CA HIS A 82 -6.44 2.60 -27.46
C HIS A 82 -7.12 3.94 -27.76
N GLY A 83 -6.44 5.07 -27.52
CA GLY A 83 -6.89 6.43 -27.82
C GLY A 83 -6.47 6.93 -29.20
#